data_AF-A0A2K3M7L6-F1
#
_entry.id   AF-A0A2K3M7L6-F1
#
_cell.length_a   1.000
_cell.length_b   1.000
_cell.length_c   1.000
_cell.angle_alpha   90.00
_cell.angle_beta   90.00
_cell.angle_gamma   90.00
#
_symmetry.space_group_name_H-M   'P 1'
#
loop_
_entity.id
_entity.type
_entity.pdbx_description
1 polymer ?
#
loop_
_entity_poly.entity_id
_entity_poly.type
_entity_poly.pdbx_seq_one_letter_code
_entity_poly.pdbx_strand_id
1 'polypeptide(L)'
;MERGVSLQKDYPLSQGTNAVKTFIAGYKYIHTVAGIAEKMLKSAVYRQPVVVVIIVGDEFENYKAGDGIFQTESDLHSGGGLHSVLVIGFGKLHGKKYWIIRNSYGTEWGYEGYTGC
;
A
#
# COMPACT_ATOMS: atom_id res chain seq x y z
N MET A 1 -1.13 -22.63 -20.36
CA MET A 1 -0.69 -21.63 -19.37
C MET A 1 -1.18 -20.26 -19.85
N GLU A 2 -2.48 -19.99 -19.81
CA GLU A 2 -3.34 -19.65 -18.65
C GLU A 2 -2.89 -18.36 -17.95
N ARG A 3 -3.65 -17.30 -18.23
CA ARG A 3 -3.46 -15.91 -17.82
C ARG A 3 -3.94 -15.72 -16.36
N GLY A 4 -3.28 -16.36 -15.39
CA GLY A 4 -3.73 -16.36 -14.00
C GLY A 4 -2.59 -16.38 -12.96
N VAL A 5 -2.93 -16.04 -11.72
CA VAL A 5 -2.06 -16.09 -10.54
C VAL A 5 -2.43 -17.30 -9.69
N SER A 6 -1.42 -18.10 -9.30
CA SER A 6 -1.60 -19.25 -8.41
C SER A 6 -2.06 -18.80 -7.03
N LEU A 7 -2.90 -19.61 -6.36
CA LEU A 7 -3.28 -19.35 -4.98
C LEU A 7 -2.12 -19.69 -4.04
N GLN A 8 -2.01 -18.99 -2.91
CA GLN A 8 -0.98 -19.23 -1.89
C GLN A 8 -0.94 -20.70 -1.41
N LYS A 9 -2.10 -21.36 -1.29
CA LYS A 9 -2.17 -22.77 -0.89
C LYS A 9 -1.54 -23.73 -1.91
N ASP A 10 -1.55 -23.33 -3.19
CA ASP A 10 -1.06 -24.12 -4.32
C ASP A 10 0.40 -23.74 -4.66
N TYR A 11 0.82 -22.53 -4.27
CA TYR A 11 2.19 -22.02 -4.38
C TYR A 11 2.56 -21.23 -3.11
N PRO A 12 2.96 -21.91 -2.03
CA PRO A 12 3.30 -21.23 -0.79
C PRO A 12 4.58 -20.42 -0.97
N LEU A 13 4.59 -19.22 -0.38
CA LEU A 13 5.75 -18.34 -0.30
C LEU A 13 6.88 -19.08 0.45
N SER A 14 7.73 -19.78 -0.29
CA SER A 14 8.99 -20.33 0.22
C SER A 14 10.09 -19.30 -0.01
N GLN A 15 11.05 -19.22 0.91
CA GLN A 15 12.24 -18.35 0.82
C GLN A 15 13.19 -18.72 -0.36
N GLY A 16 12.72 -19.49 -1.34
CA GLY A 16 13.51 -20.11 -2.42
C GLY A 16 13.18 -19.55 -3.81
N THR A 17 14.23 -19.39 -4.61
CA THR A 17 14.29 -18.63 -5.88
C THR A 17 13.65 -19.29 -7.11
N ASN A 18 12.83 -20.32 -6.96
CA ASN A 18 12.21 -21.01 -8.11
C ASN A 18 10.95 -20.29 -8.60
N ALA A 19 11.05 -19.02 -8.96
CA ALA A 19 9.91 -18.20 -9.39
C ALA A 19 9.21 -18.78 -10.63
N VAL A 20 8.02 -19.34 -10.45
CA VAL A 20 7.07 -19.55 -11.56
C VAL A 20 6.61 -18.17 -12.02
N LYS A 21 6.92 -17.80 -13.27
CA LYS A 21 6.44 -16.54 -13.87
C LYS A 21 4.92 -16.61 -14.01
N THR A 22 4.22 -15.83 -13.20
CA THR A 22 2.78 -15.61 -13.35
C THR A 22 2.51 -14.28 -14.06
N PHE A 23 1.41 -14.20 -14.81
CA PHE A 23 0.98 -13.01 -15.51
C PHE A 23 -0.31 -12.48 -14.88
N ILE A 24 -0.25 -11.26 -14.35
CA ILE A 24 -1.45 -10.52 -13.95
C ILE A 24 -2.05 -9.92 -15.22
N ALA A 25 -3.16 -10.50 -15.70
CA ALA A 25 -3.98 -9.90 -16.74
C ALA A 25 -5.15 -9.14 -16.12
N GLY A 26 -5.63 -8.07 -16.78
CA GLY A 26 -6.83 -7.35 -16.35
C GLY A 26 -6.61 -6.29 -15.27
N TYR A 27 -5.48 -5.59 -15.28
CA TYR A 27 -5.27 -4.41 -14.43
C TYR A 27 -5.54 -3.12 -15.22
N LYS A 28 -5.78 -2.03 -14.48
CA LYS A 28 -5.94 -0.68 -15.05
C LYS A 28 -5.07 0.29 -14.26
N TYR A 29 -4.29 1.09 -14.97
CA TYR A 29 -3.61 2.24 -14.36
C TYR A 29 -4.61 3.36 -14.10
N ILE A 30 -4.53 3.94 -12.91
CA ILE A 30 -5.18 5.21 -12.61
C ILE A 30 -4.21 6.30 -13.04
N HIS A 31 -4.39 6.81 -14.26
CA HIS A 31 -3.66 7.99 -14.70
C HIS A 31 -4.19 9.20 -13.94
N THR A 32 -3.36 9.77 -13.07
CA THR A 32 -3.73 10.95 -12.28
C THR A 32 -3.41 12.21 -13.07
N VAL A 33 -4.31 13.20 -12.97
CA VAL A 33 -4.07 14.57 -13.45
C VAL A 33 -3.79 15.45 -12.24
N ALA A 34 -2.81 16.35 -12.36
CA ALA A 34 -2.47 17.30 -11.31
C ALA A 34 -3.72 18.04 -10.82
N GLY A 35 -3.86 18.19 -9.50
CA GLY A 35 -5.01 18.84 -8.87
C GLY A 35 -6.25 17.95 -8.65
N ILE A 36 -6.38 16.80 -9.31
CA ILE A 36 -7.52 15.87 -9.10
C ILE A 36 -7.11 14.44 -8.70
N ALA A 37 -5.80 14.18 -8.59
CA ALA A 37 -5.23 12.87 -8.27
C ALA A 37 -5.89 12.20 -7.04
N GLU A 38 -6.02 12.94 -5.93
CA GLU A 38 -6.62 12.40 -4.69
C GLU A 38 -8.09 12.02 -4.90
N LYS A 39 -8.86 12.81 -5.65
CA LYS A 39 -10.26 12.51 -5.97
C LYS A 39 -10.39 11.26 -6.84
N MET A 40 -9.50 11.09 -7.81
CA MET A 40 -9.47 9.90 -8.67
C MET A 40 -9.11 8.65 -7.85
N LEU A 41 -8.12 8.75 -6.96
CA LEU A 41 -7.75 7.66 -6.07
C LEU A 41 -8.91 7.29 -5.14
N LYS A 42 -9.59 8.27 -4.51
CA LYS A 42 -10.78 8.02 -3.68
C LYS A 42 -11.87 7.28 -4.43
N SER A 43 -12.16 7.70 -5.67
CA SER A 43 -13.16 7.03 -6.51
C SER A 43 -12.78 5.58 -6.83
N ALA A 44 -11.50 5.29 -7.03
CA ALA A 44 -11.03 3.93 -7.27
C ALA A 44 -11.07 3.07 -6.00
N VAL A 45 -10.57 3.59 -4.88
CA VAL A 45 -10.57 2.92 -3.57
C VAL A 45 -11.98 2.58 -3.11
N TYR A 46 -12.96 3.43 -3.42
CA TYR A 46 -14.37 3.15 -3.13
C TYR A 46 -14.91 1.90 -3.84
N ARG A 47 -14.33 1.51 -4.98
CA ARG A 47 -14.75 0.33 -5.75
C ARG A 47 -13.98 -0.93 -5.37
N GLN A 48 -12.70 -0.79 -5.04
CA GLN A 48 -11.80 -1.89 -4.73
C GLN A 48 -10.51 -1.38 -4.09
N PRO A 49 -9.75 -2.23 -3.39
CA PRO A 49 -8.38 -1.91 -3.00
C PRO A 49 -7.50 -1.51 -4.19
N VAL A 50 -6.62 -0.52 -3.97
CA VAL A 50 -5.73 0.05 -4.99
C VAL A 50 -4.28 -0.05 -4.54
N VAL A 51 -3.42 -0.64 -5.36
CA VAL A 51 -1.97 -0.63 -5.13
C VAL A 51 -1.43 0.75 -5.45
N VAL A 52 -0.66 1.32 -4.53
CA VAL A 52 0.02 2.62 -4.70
C VAL A 52 1.49 2.47 -4.36
N VAL A 53 2.32 3.33 -4.97
CA VAL A 53 3.72 3.50 -4.59
C VAL A 53 3.83 4.77 -3.76
N ILE A 54 4.41 4.65 -2.57
CA ILE A 54 4.72 5.75 -1.67
C ILE A 54 6.23 5.88 -1.51
N ILE A 55 6.69 7.08 -1.11
CA ILE A 55 8.07 7.27 -0.68
C ILE A 55 8.09 7.12 0.84
N VAL A 56 8.97 6.27 1.37
CA VAL A 56 9.07 5.94 2.79
C VAL A 56 10.50 6.19 3.30
N GLY A 57 10.63 6.44 4.59
CA GLY A 57 11.91 6.48 5.30
C GLY A 57 11.81 5.75 6.64
N ASP A 58 12.87 5.82 7.46
CA ASP A 58 13.02 5.06 8.70
C ASP A 58 11.82 5.20 9.67
N GLU A 59 11.19 6.38 9.73
CA GLU A 59 10.01 6.61 10.57
C GLU A 59 8.83 5.72 10.18
N PHE A 60 8.62 5.48 8.88
CA PHE A 60 7.56 4.61 8.40
C PHE A 60 7.89 3.13 8.63
N GLU A 61 9.15 2.74 8.40
CA GLU A 61 9.61 1.36 8.61
C GLU A 61 9.47 0.94 10.07
N ASN A 62 9.70 1.86 11.00
CA ASN A 62 9.66 1.62 12.44
C ASN A 62 8.31 1.94 13.11
N TYR A 63 7.31 2.43 12.35
CA TYR A 63 6.00 2.85 12.86
C TYR A 63 5.30 1.76 13.72
N LYS A 64 4.68 2.19 14.83
CA LYS A 64 3.93 1.33 15.76
C LYS A 64 2.49 1.77 15.91
N ALA A 65 1.58 0.83 16.17
CA ALA A 65 0.15 1.10 16.36
C ALA A 65 -0.16 2.23 17.36
N GLY A 66 0.65 2.34 18.42
CA GLY A 66 0.46 3.32 19.48
C GLY A 66 0.61 4.78 19.04
N ASP A 67 1.23 5.02 17.87
CA ASP A 67 1.56 6.37 17.39
C ASP A 67 0.37 7.05 16.68
N GLY A 68 -0.75 6.34 16.49
CA GLY A 68 -1.96 6.88 15.86
C GLY A 68 -1.85 6.98 14.33
N ILE A 69 -2.38 8.04 13.72
CA ILE A 69 -2.28 8.24 12.26
C ILE A 69 -0.83 8.61 11.94
N PHE A 70 -0.16 7.83 11.11
CA PHE A 70 1.20 8.09 10.67
C PHE A 70 1.27 9.44 9.92
N GLN A 71 2.20 10.30 10.33
CA GLN A 71 2.53 11.54 9.66
C GLN A 71 4.06 11.70 9.74
N THR A 72 4.67 12.28 8.70
CA THR A 72 6.09 12.63 8.70
C THR A 72 6.26 14.02 8.08
N GLU A 73 7.15 14.81 8.66
CA GLU A 73 7.58 16.10 8.13
C GLU A 73 8.94 15.99 7.42
N SER A 74 9.51 14.77 7.36
CA SER A 74 10.79 14.49 6.73
C SER A 74 10.70 14.71 5.21
N ASP A 75 11.67 15.42 4.63
CA ASP A 75 11.79 15.51 3.17
C ASP A 75 12.35 14.19 2.63
N LEU A 76 11.44 13.34 2.15
CA LEU A 76 11.79 12.03 1.60
C LEU A 76 12.21 12.09 0.12
N HIS A 77 12.17 13.25 -0.55
CA HIS A 77 12.50 13.34 -1.97
C HIS A 77 13.99 13.10 -2.27
N SER A 78 14.87 13.30 -1.29
CA SER A 78 16.32 13.20 -1.45
C SER A 78 16.95 11.97 -0.78
N GLY A 79 16.16 11.13 -0.09
CA GLY A 79 16.68 9.96 0.62
C GLY A 79 15.67 8.85 0.91
N GLY A 80 14.40 9.01 0.56
CA GLY A 80 13.37 7.99 0.79
C GLY A 80 13.38 6.87 -0.26
N GLY A 81 12.95 5.69 0.16
CA GLY A 81 12.77 4.52 -0.71
C GLY A 81 11.36 4.46 -1.30
N LEU A 82 11.21 3.87 -2.49
CA LEU A 82 9.91 3.55 -3.06
C LEU A 82 9.37 2.26 -2.46
N HIS A 83 8.17 2.29 -1.91
CA HIS A 83 7.50 1.12 -1.36
C HIS A 83 6.07 0.98 -1.88
N SER A 84 5.66 -0.26 -2.17
CA SER A 84 4.31 -0.54 -2.66
C SER A 84 3.41 -0.99 -1.52
N VAL A 85 2.28 -0.32 -1.35
CA VAL A 85 1.26 -0.64 -0.33
C VAL A 85 -0.11 -0.74 -0.96
N LEU A 86 -1.05 -1.33 -0.23
CA LEU A 86 -2.44 -1.45 -0.67
C LEU A 86 -3.33 -0.46 0.08
N VAL A 87 -3.88 0.53 -0.62
CA VAL A 87 -4.91 1.42 -0.07
C VAL A 87 -6.24 0.69 -0.10
N ILE A 88 -6.83 0.49 1.07
CA ILE A 88 -8.09 -0.25 1.24
C ILE A 88 -9.26 0.63 1.68
N GLY A 89 -8.99 1.88 2.05
CA GLY A 89 -10.01 2.81 2.48
C GLY A 89 -9.45 4.20 2.78
N PHE A 90 -10.33 5.09 3.23
CA PHE A 90 -9.99 6.41 3.71
C PHE A 90 -11.01 6.84 4.77
N GLY A 91 -10.59 7.73 5.66
CA GLY A 91 -11.41 8.19 6.77
C GLY A 91 -11.13 9.62 7.16
N LYS A 92 -11.77 10.04 8.24
CA LYS A 92 -11.55 11.34 8.88
C LYS A 92 -11.66 11.18 10.39
N LEU A 93 -10.63 11.59 11.11
CA LEU A 93 -10.57 11.59 12.56
C LEU A 93 -10.18 12.99 13.05
N HIS A 94 -10.98 13.57 13.96
CA HIS A 94 -10.73 14.90 14.52
C HIS A 94 -10.43 15.98 13.47
N GLY A 95 -11.14 15.99 12.34
CA GLY A 95 -10.89 16.95 11.27
C GLY A 95 -9.83 16.52 10.25
N LYS A 96 -8.90 15.63 10.61
CA LYS A 96 -7.81 15.16 9.76
C LYS A 96 -8.27 14.00 8.88
N LYS A 97 -8.02 14.09 7.57
CA LYS A 97 -8.27 13.00 6.61
C LYS A 97 -7.08 12.05 6.63
N TYR A 98 -7.33 10.76 6.45
CA TYR A 98 -6.29 9.75 6.34
C TYR A 98 -6.70 8.65 5.36
N TRP A 99 -5.71 7.98 4.78
CA TRP A 99 -5.85 6.74 4.04
C TRP A 99 -5.67 5.56 4.97
N ILE A 100 -6.38 4.47 4.72
CA ILE A 100 -6.17 3.19 5.39
C ILE A 100 -5.34 2.34 4.45
N ILE A 101 -4.11 2.00 4.87
CA ILE A 101 -3.20 1.19 4.07
C ILE A 101 -2.95 -0.15 4.76
N ARG A 102 -2.87 -1.19 3.94
CA ARG A 102 -2.36 -2.51 4.32
C ARG A 102 -0.92 -2.62 3.84
N ASN A 103 -0.02 -3.02 4.73
CA ASN A 103 1.38 -3.22 4.45
C ASN A 103 1.74 -4.72 4.40
N SER A 104 2.98 -5.03 4.02
CA SER A 104 3.53 -6.37 3.89
C SER A 104 4.71 -6.64 4.84
N TYR A 105 4.89 -5.82 5.89
CA TYR A 105 5.97 -5.96 6.88
C TYR A 105 5.61 -6.87 8.08
N GLY A 106 4.53 -7.65 7.96
CA GLY A 106 4.03 -8.51 9.03
C GLY A 106 3.03 -7.80 9.95
N THR A 107 2.42 -8.58 10.84
CA THR A 107 1.36 -8.12 11.76
C THR A 107 1.88 -7.26 12.90
N GLU A 108 3.17 -7.35 13.22
CA GLU A 108 3.83 -6.57 14.28
C GLU A 108 4.10 -5.11 13.87
N TRP A 109 3.95 -4.80 12.59
CA TRP A 109 4.09 -3.44 12.07
C TRP A 109 2.74 -2.72 12.12
N GLY A 110 2.74 -1.49 12.64
CA GLY A 110 1.51 -0.72 12.79
C GLY A 110 0.42 -1.45 13.58
N TYR A 111 -0.84 -1.25 13.21
CA TYR A 111 -2.00 -1.93 13.78
C TYR A 111 -2.30 -3.20 12.98
N GLU A 112 -1.77 -4.35 13.42
CA GLU A 112 -1.96 -5.65 12.77
C GLU A 112 -1.55 -5.67 11.28
N GLY A 113 -0.51 -4.91 10.91
CA GLY A 113 -0.06 -4.75 9.52
C GLY A 113 -0.73 -3.62 8.74
N TYR A 114 -1.52 -2.78 9.42
CA TYR A 114 -2.21 -1.63 8.83
C TYR A 114 -1.78 -0.30 9.47
N THR A 115 -2.00 0.79 8.76
CA THR A 115 -1.91 2.14 9.35
C THR A 115 -2.87 3.11 8.68
N GLY A 116 -3.18 4.20 9.40
CA GLY A 116 -3.73 5.41 8.84
C GLY A 116 -2.60 6.36 8.42
N CYS A 117 -2.62 6.96 7.22
CA CYS A 117 -1.62 7.95 6.80
C CYS A 117 -2.20 9.10 5.96
#